data_AF-A0A246BPL2-F1
#
_entry.id   AF-A0A246BPL2-F1
#
_cell.length_a   1.000
_cell.length_b   1.000
_cell.length_c   1.000
_cell.angle_alpha   90.00
_cell.angle_beta   90.00
_cell.angle_gamma   90.00
#
_symmetry.space_group_name_H-M   'P 1'
#
loop_
_entity.id
_entity.type
_entity.pdbx_description
1 polymer ?
#
loop_
_entity_poly.entity_id
_entity_poly.type
_entity_poly.pdbx_seq_one_letter_code
_entity_poly.pdbx_strand_id
1 'polypeptide(L)'
;MTRPRTVLPPVESRLTGVAHPRNQLKRQLKKELATLTAPDTAAMRPGLWLSVTAAPFVLHVAVRDDTTLEDMDAFLREVWMECCGHLSEFESRPTKYETITYRNDSDEDFEDDELDADFDAEGLSDAEYWDEDVEEEPERSDFPVMSDDDWEALRARLSPSAHPERPLTVTVREAMDGVPDLRYEYDMGSTTRCVLKVEAELTLPWPEDRTVRLLARNARPDWVCRECAEPATHQCIMGECWEDGYAKFCAKHARTHPRKAHPREGGDAWMIAPLSNSPRDPCCGYVEHPGSEEDYVW
;
A
#
# COMPACT_ATOMS: atom_id res chain seq x y z
N MET A 1 30.17 -16.65 -5.51
CA MET A 1 29.10 -17.28 -4.70
C MET A 1 27.80 -17.15 -5.47
N THR A 2 27.21 -18.25 -5.92
CA THR A 2 25.91 -18.25 -6.59
C THR A 2 24.84 -17.86 -5.57
N ARG A 3 24.12 -16.74 -5.81
CA ARG A 3 22.95 -16.38 -4.99
C ARG A 3 22.01 -17.59 -4.97
N PRO A 4 21.60 -18.10 -3.79
CA PRO A 4 20.66 -19.21 -3.73
C PRO A 4 19.40 -18.83 -4.50
N ARG A 5 18.90 -19.75 -5.33
CA ARG A 5 17.68 -19.54 -6.11
C ARG A 5 16.55 -19.35 -5.10
N THR A 6 16.00 -18.16 -4.99
CA THR A 6 14.83 -17.88 -4.15
C THR A 6 13.69 -18.76 -4.62
N VAL A 7 13.35 -19.80 -3.86
CA VAL A 7 12.18 -20.63 -4.13
C VAL A 7 10.97 -19.78 -3.77
N LEU A 8 10.16 -19.45 -4.76
CA LEU A 8 8.93 -18.72 -4.51
C LEU A 8 7.96 -19.59 -3.71
N PRO A 9 7.40 -19.10 -2.60
CA PRO A 9 6.50 -19.87 -1.76
C PRO A 9 5.24 -20.30 -2.52
N PRO A 10 4.59 -21.40 -2.11
CA PRO A 10 3.29 -21.79 -2.63
C PRO A 10 2.23 -20.73 -2.32
N VAL A 11 1.12 -20.80 -3.05
CA VAL A 11 -0.02 -19.87 -2.90
C VAL A 11 -1.21 -20.64 -2.37
N GLU A 12 -1.73 -20.21 -1.24
CA GLU A 12 -2.86 -20.82 -0.57
C GLU A 12 -4.17 -20.24 -1.10
N SER A 13 -5.07 -21.11 -1.53
CA SER A 13 -6.43 -20.74 -1.88
C SER A 13 -7.23 -20.43 -0.62
N ARG A 14 -7.89 -19.27 -0.59
CA ARG A 14 -8.85 -18.92 0.45
C ARG A 14 -10.23 -19.54 0.24
N LEU A 15 -10.47 -20.13 -0.94
CA LEU A 15 -11.71 -20.87 -1.21
C LEU A 15 -11.71 -22.26 -0.56
N THR A 16 -10.53 -22.88 -0.45
CA THR A 16 -10.39 -24.28 0.01
C THR A 16 -9.41 -24.48 1.16
N GLY A 17 -8.58 -23.48 1.48
CA GLY A 17 -7.47 -23.59 2.42
C GLY A 17 -6.28 -24.41 1.89
N VAL A 18 -6.28 -24.78 0.60
CA VAL A 18 -5.24 -25.65 0.02
C VAL A 18 -4.13 -24.82 -0.61
N ALA A 19 -2.88 -25.12 -0.25
CA ALA A 19 -1.69 -24.55 -0.86
C ALA A 19 -1.34 -25.21 -2.19
N HIS A 20 -1.22 -24.40 -3.24
CA HIS A 20 -0.90 -24.82 -4.60
C HIS A 20 0.46 -24.25 -5.05
N PRO A 21 1.27 -25.02 -5.80
CA PRO A 21 2.42 -24.46 -6.50
C PRO A 21 2.00 -23.35 -7.48
N ARG A 22 2.79 -22.28 -7.59
CA ARG A 22 2.47 -21.10 -8.43
C ARG A 22 2.13 -21.44 -9.90
N ASN A 23 2.77 -22.46 -10.47
CA ASN A 23 2.50 -22.91 -11.84
C ASN A 23 1.19 -23.70 -12.01
N GLN A 24 0.58 -24.17 -10.91
CA GLN A 24 -0.70 -24.90 -10.93
C GLN A 24 -1.87 -24.04 -10.44
N LEU A 25 -1.58 -22.97 -9.69
CA LEU A 25 -2.56 -22.12 -9.01
C LEU A 25 -3.73 -21.71 -9.91
N LYS A 26 -3.45 -21.11 -11.08
CA LYS A 26 -4.52 -20.60 -11.97
C LYS A 26 -5.50 -21.70 -12.38
N ARG A 27 -4.99 -22.90 -12.68
CA ARG A 27 -5.83 -24.05 -13.06
C ARG A 27 -6.68 -24.52 -11.89
N GLN A 28 -6.15 -24.53 -10.68
CA GLN A 28 -6.87 -24.99 -9.49
C GLN A 28 -7.94 -23.98 -9.06
N LEU A 29 -7.60 -22.69 -9.00
CA LEU A 29 -8.56 -21.63 -8.70
C LEU A 29 -9.73 -21.63 -9.71
N LYS A 30 -9.49 -21.85 -11.01
CA LYS A 30 -10.60 -22.00 -11.98
C LYS A 30 -11.57 -23.13 -11.62
N LYS A 31 -11.06 -24.26 -11.13
CA LYS A 31 -11.90 -25.40 -10.72
C LYS A 31 -12.67 -25.09 -9.45
N GLU A 32 -12.00 -24.49 -8.47
CA GLU A 32 -12.60 -24.13 -7.19
C GLU A 32 -13.71 -23.07 -7.37
N LEU A 33 -13.45 -22.04 -8.19
CA LEU A 33 -14.44 -21.02 -8.56
C LEU A 33 -15.66 -21.61 -9.27
N ALA A 34 -15.46 -22.61 -10.14
CA ALA A 34 -16.56 -23.29 -10.83
C ALA A 34 -17.46 -24.11 -9.90
N THR A 35 -16.98 -24.42 -8.68
CA THR A 35 -17.75 -25.12 -7.65
C THR A 35 -18.38 -24.19 -6.61
N LEU A 36 -18.14 -22.88 -6.70
CA LEU A 36 -18.80 -21.92 -5.82
C LEU A 36 -20.30 -21.91 -6.06
N THR A 37 -21.06 -22.21 -5.02
CA THR A 37 -22.51 -22.12 -5.01
C THR A 37 -22.94 -20.80 -4.42
N ALA A 38 -23.98 -20.19 -4.97
CA ALA A 38 -24.56 -18.98 -4.41
C ALA A 38 -25.18 -19.26 -3.03
N PRO A 39 -24.87 -18.46 -1.99
CA PRO A 39 -25.81 -18.27 -0.89
C PRO A 39 -27.20 -17.91 -1.42
N ASP A 40 -28.27 -18.26 -0.71
CA ASP A 40 -29.65 -17.97 -1.16
C ASP A 40 -29.91 -16.47 -1.42
N THR A 41 -29.09 -15.58 -0.86
CA THR A 41 -29.15 -14.12 -1.00
C THR A 41 -28.21 -13.54 -2.07
N ALA A 42 -27.28 -14.34 -2.63
CA ALA A 42 -26.24 -13.85 -3.51
C ALA A 42 -26.67 -13.86 -4.98
N ALA A 43 -26.55 -12.72 -5.66
CA ALA A 43 -26.84 -12.61 -7.08
C ALA A 43 -25.62 -12.99 -7.92
N MET A 44 -25.84 -13.74 -9.02
CA MET A 44 -24.79 -13.97 -10.02
C MET A 44 -24.49 -12.67 -10.76
N ARG A 45 -23.30 -12.12 -10.59
CA ARG A 45 -22.86 -10.89 -11.27
C ARG A 45 -21.52 -11.06 -11.96
N PRO A 46 -21.28 -10.36 -13.07
CA PRO A 46 -19.99 -10.38 -13.74
C PRO A 46 -18.91 -9.71 -12.86
N GLY A 47 -17.67 -10.10 -13.10
CA GLY A 47 -16.51 -9.57 -12.38
C GLY A 47 -15.22 -9.91 -13.12
N LEU A 48 -14.11 -9.47 -12.54
CA LEU A 48 -12.76 -9.74 -13.03
C LEU A 48 -11.99 -10.53 -11.99
N TRP A 49 -11.18 -11.47 -12.45
CA TRP A 49 -10.12 -12.06 -11.66
C TRP A 49 -8.83 -11.29 -11.92
N LEU A 50 -8.28 -10.70 -10.86
CA LEU A 50 -6.99 -10.01 -10.92
C LEU A 50 -5.91 -10.78 -10.18
N SER A 51 -4.69 -10.75 -10.71
CA SER A 51 -3.48 -11.02 -9.93
C SER A 51 -2.83 -9.71 -9.54
N VAL A 52 -2.55 -9.51 -8.26
CA VAL A 52 -1.80 -8.37 -7.72
C VAL A 52 -0.41 -8.86 -7.37
N THR A 53 0.63 -8.33 -8.01
CA THR A 53 2.01 -8.82 -7.85
C THR A 53 2.92 -7.72 -7.33
N ALA A 54 3.62 -8.00 -6.23
CA ALA A 54 4.71 -7.21 -5.69
C ALA A 54 5.81 -8.19 -5.25
N ALA A 55 6.64 -8.61 -6.21
CA ALA A 55 7.51 -9.78 -6.03
C ALA A 55 8.39 -9.66 -4.77
N PRO A 56 8.49 -10.73 -3.96
CA PRO A 56 8.02 -12.10 -4.18
C PRO A 56 6.55 -12.38 -3.76
N PHE A 57 5.78 -11.36 -3.41
CA PHE A 57 4.40 -11.48 -2.95
C PHE A 57 3.39 -11.43 -4.11
N VAL A 58 2.29 -12.15 -3.95
CA VAL A 58 1.16 -12.22 -4.88
C VAL A 58 -0.16 -12.40 -4.15
N LEU A 59 -1.17 -11.64 -4.57
CA LEU A 59 -2.57 -11.88 -4.27
C LEU A 59 -3.31 -12.25 -5.55
N HIS A 60 -4.32 -13.11 -5.41
CA HIS A 60 -5.35 -13.29 -6.42
C HIS A 60 -6.67 -12.84 -5.82
N VAL A 61 -7.38 -11.97 -6.54
CA VAL A 61 -8.61 -11.35 -6.08
C VAL A 61 -9.68 -11.44 -7.17
N ALA A 62 -10.93 -11.57 -6.75
CA ALA A 62 -12.08 -11.31 -7.60
C ALA A 62 -12.59 -9.90 -7.27
N VAL A 63 -12.89 -9.12 -8.30
CA VAL A 63 -13.54 -7.82 -8.19
C VAL A 63 -14.84 -7.83 -8.99
N ARG A 64 -15.90 -7.25 -8.44
CA ARG A 64 -17.21 -7.12 -9.09
C ARG A 64 -17.11 -6.08 -10.20
N ASP A 65 -18.07 -6.09 -11.12
CA ASP A 65 -18.07 -5.18 -12.26
C ASP A 65 -18.23 -3.69 -11.91
N ASP A 66 -18.84 -3.40 -10.76
CA ASP A 66 -19.06 -2.06 -10.21
C ASP A 66 -18.01 -1.63 -9.16
N THR A 67 -16.98 -2.45 -8.92
CA THR A 67 -15.91 -2.13 -7.96
C THR A 67 -15.11 -0.92 -8.44
N THR A 68 -14.97 0.10 -7.59
CA THR A 68 -14.18 1.30 -7.85
C THR A 68 -12.68 1.07 -7.59
N LEU A 69 -11.82 1.95 -8.10
CA LEU A 69 -10.41 1.94 -7.71
C LEU A 69 -10.24 2.28 -6.23
N GLU A 70 -11.15 3.06 -5.65
CA GLU A 70 -11.21 3.35 -4.22
C GLU A 70 -11.49 2.09 -3.38
N ASP A 71 -12.47 1.26 -3.76
CA ASP A 71 -12.72 -0.03 -3.10
C ASP A 71 -11.49 -0.95 -3.18
N MET A 72 -10.82 -0.95 -4.34
CA MET A 72 -9.62 -1.75 -4.57
C MET A 72 -8.42 -1.22 -3.75
N ASP A 73 -8.29 0.09 -3.62
CA ASP A 73 -7.30 0.78 -2.79
C ASP A 73 -7.47 0.41 -1.31
N ALA A 74 -8.70 0.56 -0.79
CA ALA A 74 -9.06 0.19 0.56
C ALA A 74 -8.72 -1.28 0.86
N PHE A 75 -9.08 -2.19 -0.04
CA PHE A 75 -8.73 -3.61 0.07
C PHE A 75 -7.21 -3.83 0.14
N LEU A 76 -6.43 -3.21 -0.77
CA LEU A 76 -4.97 -3.41 -0.81
C LEU A 76 -4.29 -2.89 0.46
N ARG A 77 -4.77 -1.75 0.96
CA ARG A 77 -4.34 -1.16 2.22
C ARG A 77 -4.63 -2.10 3.39
N GLU A 78 -5.89 -2.47 3.58
CA GLU A 78 -6.34 -3.27 4.72
C GLU A 78 -5.67 -4.66 4.76
N VAL A 79 -5.57 -5.34 3.62
CA VAL A 79 -5.04 -6.70 3.55
C VAL A 79 -3.52 -6.75 3.52
N TRP A 80 -2.86 -5.75 2.94
CA TRP A 80 -1.46 -5.92 2.50
C TRP A 80 -0.47 -4.85 2.91
N MET A 81 -0.84 -3.59 3.15
CA MET A 81 0.19 -2.54 3.26
C MET A 81 -0.11 -1.28 4.08
N GLU A 82 -1.30 -1.14 4.67
CA GLU A 82 -1.62 0.06 5.46
C GLU A 82 -0.77 0.15 6.72
N CYS A 83 -0.14 1.31 6.95
CA CYS A 83 0.59 1.56 8.19
C CYS A 83 0.37 2.96 8.78
N CYS A 84 0.15 4.00 7.96
CA CYS A 84 0.11 5.38 8.45
C CYS A 84 -0.82 6.31 7.63
N GLY A 85 -1.73 5.78 6.81
CA GLY A 85 -2.64 6.58 5.99
C GLY A 85 -1.97 7.34 4.84
N HIS A 86 -0.86 6.82 4.30
CA HIS A 86 -0.15 7.49 3.20
C HIS A 86 -0.98 7.59 1.92
N LEU A 87 -0.56 8.45 1.01
CA LEU A 87 -1.14 8.58 -0.31
C LEU A 87 -0.92 7.32 -1.16
N SER A 88 -1.86 7.06 -2.05
CA SER A 88 -1.78 6.01 -3.07
C SER A 88 -2.20 6.54 -4.43
N GLU A 89 -1.73 5.87 -5.46
CA GLU A 89 -2.12 6.16 -6.84
C GLU A 89 -2.18 4.89 -7.68
N PHE A 90 -3.04 4.93 -8.70
CA PHE A 90 -2.98 3.98 -9.80
C PHE A 90 -2.47 4.65 -11.06
N GLU A 91 -1.77 3.89 -11.89
CA GLU A 91 -1.27 4.35 -13.17
C GLU A 91 -1.62 3.33 -14.26
N SER A 92 -2.38 3.77 -15.25
CA SER A 92 -2.69 2.97 -16.44
C SER A 92 -1.81 3.43 -17.60
N ARG A 93 -1.21 2.47 -18.32
CA ARG A 93 -0.36 2.75 -19.50
C ARG A 93 -0.92 2.07 -20.75
N PRO A 94 -1.93 2.67 -21.40
CA PRO A 94 -2.47 2.14 -22.64
C PRO A 94 -1.42 2.15 -23.74
N THR A 95 -1.40 1.15 -24.62
CA THR A 95 -0.39 1.08 -25.70
C THR A 95 -0.54 2.17 -26.77
N LYS A 96 -1.73 2.77 -26.88
CA LYS A 96 -2.09 3.73 -27.94
C LYS A 96 -2.43 5.13 -27.44
N TYR A 97 -2.47 5.33 -26.12
CA TYR A 97 -2.90 6.58 -25.49
C TYR A 97 -1.83 7.05 -24.50
N GLU A 98 -2.01 8.26 -23.97
CA GLU A 98 -1.20 8.75 -22.86
C GLU A 98 -1.46 7.95 -21.58
N THR A 99 -0.47 7.92 -20.69
CA THR A 99 -0.61 7.36 -19.34
C THR A 99 -1.72 8.13 -18.61
N ILE A 100 -2.58 7.44 -17.86
CA ILE A 100 -3.59 8.06 -17.01
C ILE A 100 -3.23 7.75 -15.55
N THR A 101 -3.20 8.78 -14.72
CA THR A 101 -2.96 8.66 -13.28
C THR A 101 -4.29 8.77 -12.55
N TYR A 102 -4.49 7.96 -11.51
CA TYR A 102 -5.67 8.00 -10.67
C TYR A 102 -5.25 8.26 -9.22
N ARG A 103 -5.81 9.30 -8.60
CA ARG A 103 -5.53 9.70 -7.21
C ARG A 103 -6.82 10.16 -6.53
N ASN A 104 -6.80 10.18 -5.21
CA ASN A 104 -7.86 10.85 -4.46
C ASN A 104 -7.61 12.36 -4.60
N ASP A 105 -8.62 13.12 -5.02
CA ASP A 105 -8.51 14.58 -5.07
C ASP A 105 -8.33 15.07 -3.63
N SER A 106 -7.09 15.38 -3.24
CA SER A 106 -6.81 16.10 -2.00
C SER A 106 -7.06 17.60 -2.13
N ASP A 107 -7.63 18.02 -3.26
CA ASP A 107 -8.10 19.38 -3.52
C ASP A 107 -9.56 19.56 -3.05
N GLU A 108 -9.97 18.86 -1.98
CA GLU A 108 -10.95 19.48 -1.09
C GLU A 108 -10.22 20.70 -0.53
N ASP A 109 -10.56 21.84 -1.11
CA ASP A 109 -10.23 23.17 -0.63
C ASP A 109 -10.15 23.10 0.90
N PHE A 110 -8.99 23.40 1.47
CA PHE A 110 -8.95 23.84 2.84
C PHE A 110 -9.87 25.05 2.88
N GLU A 111 -11.16 24.84 3.15
CA GLU A 111 -12.00 25.86 3.73
C GLU A 111 -11.20 26.28 4.96
N ASP A 112 -10.61 27.46 4.84
CA ASP A 112 -9.96 28.19 5.91
C ASP A 112 -11.08 28.43 6.92
N ASP A 113 -11.40 27.41 7.71
CA ASP A 113 -12.29 27.51 8.84
C ASP A 113 -11.59 28.52 9.73
N GLU A 114 -12.07 29.76 9.65
CA GLU A 114 -11.82 30.84 10.58
C GLU A 114 -11.76 30.20 11.97
N LEU A 115 -10.54 30.01 12.48
CA LEU A 115 -10.32 29.67 13.88
C LEU A 115 -10.80 30.89 14.66
N ASP A 116 -12.11 30.91 14.93
CA ASP A 116 -12.76 31.87 15.78
C ASP A 116 -11.99 31.88 17.11
N ALA A 117 -11.35 33.01 17.33
CA ALA A 117 -10.54 33.31 18.48
C ALA A 117 -11.42 33.43 19.72
N ASP A 118 -11.60 32.33 20.45
CA ASP A 118 -12.02 32.34 21.85
C ASP A 118 -11.04 31.49 22.69
N PHE A 119 -9.75 31.86 22.66
CA PHE A 119 -8.79 31.39 23.66
C PHE A 119 -8.95 32.25 24.92
N ASP A 120 -9.79 31.79 25.85
CA ASP A 120 -9.97 32.38 27.18
C ASP A 120 -8.63 32.36 27.94
N ALA A 121 -7.94 33.49 27.91
CA ALA A 121 -6.67 33.75 28.58
C ALA A 121 -6.84 33.98 30.09
N GLU A 122 -7.49 33.07 30.82
CA GLU A 122 -7.49 33.07 32.29
C GLU A 122 -7.08 31.70 32.83
N GLY A 123 -5.78 31.39 32.79
CA GLY A 123 -5.31 30.13 33.39
C GLY A 123 -3.83 29.78 33.32
N LEU A 124 -2.93 30.65 32.85
CA LEU A 124 -1.49 30.38 32.84
C LEU A 124 -0.77 31.32 33.81
N SER A 125 -0.87 31.01 35.10
CA SER A 125 0.14 31.44 36.06
C SER A 125 1.33 30.48 35.98
N ASP A 126 2.52 31.06 35.85
CA ASP A 126 3.83 30.46 36.09
C ASP A 126 4.32 29.41 35.08
N ALA A 127 4.76 29.89 33.91
CA ALA A 127 5.91 29.33 33.23
C ALA A 127 6.72 30.46 32.59
N GLU A 128 7.80 30.84 33.28
CA GLU A 128 8.97 31.61 32.86
C GLU A 128 9.00 32.10 31.40
N TYR A 129 8.44 33.31 31.24
CA TYR A 129 8.96 34.46 30.51
C TYR A 129 10.36 34.23 29.87
N TRP A 130 10.39 33.74 28.63
CA TRP A 130 11.53 33.95 27.74
C TRP A 130 11.33 35.28 27.04
N ASP A 131 11.87 36.33 27.65
CA ASP A 131 11.95 37.65 27.04
C ASP A 131 13.43 38.01 27.04
N GLU A 132 14.01 38.06 25.84
CA GLU A 132 14.87 39.14 25.36
C GLU A 132 15.48 38.68 24.02
N ASP A 133 15.20 39.49 22.99
CA ASP A 133 15.77 39.48 21.64
C ASP A 133 15.09 38.58 20.57
N VAL A 134 13.78 38.75 20.38
CA VAL A 134 13.19 38.58 19.04
C VAL A 134 13.44 39.90 18.30
N GLU A 135 14.56 39.99 17.58
CA GLU A 135 14.64 40.95 16.48
C GLU A 135 13.43 40.71 15.58
N GLU A 136 12.63 41.75 15.30
CA GLU A 136 11.50 41.68 14.37
C GLU A 136 11.95 40.93 13.11
N GLU A 137 11.45 39.70 12.92
CA GLU A 137 11.65 38.99 11.67
C GLU A 137 11.14 39.93 10.57
N PRO A 138 12.00 40.37 9.63
CA PRO A 138 11.54 41.24 8.55
C PRO A 138 10.42 40.51 7.85
N GLU A 139 9.25 41.16 7.73
CA GLU A 139 8.11 40.63 6.99
C GLU A 139 8.65 39.97 5.73
N ARG A 140 8.50 38.64 5.66
CA ARG A 140 9.09 37.83 4.61
C ARG A 140 8.25 38.01 3.34
N SER A 141 8.25 39.25 2.82
CA SER A 141 7.42 39.78 1.73
C SER A 141 8.03 39.54 0.35
N ASP A 142 9.13 38.78 0.27
CA ASP A 142 9.84 38.53 -0.99
C ASP A 142 9.28 37.36 -1.79
N PHE A 143 8.23 36.69 -1.30
CA PHE A 143 7.48 35.75 -2.12
C PHE A 143 6.41 36.51 -2.90
N PRO A 144 6.50 36.59 -4.24
CA PRO A 144 5.45 37.21 -5.04
C PRO A 144 4.14 36.45 -4.78
N VAL A 145 3.12 37.17 -4.33
CA VAL A 145 1.75 36.66 -4.26
C VAL A 145 1.31 36.42 -5.70
N MET A 146 1.33 35.17 -6.14
CA MET A 146 0.87 34.76 -7.46
C MET A 146 -0.63 34.53 -7.40
N SER A 147 -1.34 34.97 -8.44
CA SER A 147 -2.76 34.62 -8.61
C SER A 147 -2.93 33.14 -8.95
N ASP A 148 -4.13 32.59 -8.77
CA ASP A 148 -4.43 31.19 -9.15
C ASP A 148 -4.11 30.92 -10.63
N ASP A 149 -4.41 31.89 -11.50
CA ASP A 149 -4.07 31.84 -12.93
C ASP A 149 -2.55 31.80 -13.17
N ASP A 150 -1.77 32.56 -12.39
CA ASP A 150 -0.30 32.57 -12.49
C ASP A 150 0.29 31.25 -11.96
N TRP A 151 -0.28 30.69 -10.90
CA TRP A 151 0.07 29.37 -10.38
C TRP A 151 -0.24 28.27 -11.40
N GLU A 152 -1.40 28.33 -12.05
CA GLU A 152 -1.82 27.36 -13.07
C GLU A 152 -0.90 27.45 -14.31
N ALA A 153 -0.58 28.66 -14.76
CA ALA A 153 0.37 28.89 -15.84
C ALA A 153 1.80 28.40 -15.50
N LEU A 154 2.22 28.55 -14.23
CA LEU A 154 3.50 28.05 -13.75
C LEU A 154 3.48 26.51 -13.67
N ARG A 155 2.44 25.88 -13.13
CA ARG A 155 2.27 24.42 -13.11
C ARG A 155 2.31 23.85 -14.52
N ALA A 156 1.59 24.45 -15.47
CA ALA A 156 1.58 24.03 -16.87
C ALA A 156 2.97 24.15 -17.54
N ARG A 157 3.77 25.15 -17.17
CA ARG A 157 5.15 25.32 -17.64
C ARG A 157 6.14 24.35 -16.99
N LEU A 158 5.97 24.07 -15.69
CA LEU A 158 6.86 23.22 -14.91
C LEU A 158 6.56 21.72 -15.10
N SER A 159 5.32 21.37 -15.45
CA SER A 159 4.86 20.01 -15.68
C SER A 159 4.24 19.83 -17.07
N PRO A 160 5.01 20.00 -18.16
CA PRO A 160 4.53 19.82 -19.54
C PRO A 160 4.12 18.37 -19.88
N SER A 161 4.21 17.46 -18.91
CA SER A 161 3.85 16.04 -19.01
C SER A 161 2.89 15.61 -17.91
N ALA A 162 2.04 16.50 -17.41
CA ALA A 162 0.95 16.11 -16.51
C ALA A 162 0.06 15.11 -17.26
N HIS A 163 0.16 13.84 -16.87
CA HIS A 163 -0.75 12.80 -17.32
C HIS A 163 -2.17 13.19 -16.88
N PRO A 164 -3.20 12.95 -17.70
CA PRO A 164 -4.57 13.18 -17.26
C PRO A 164 -4.80 12.49 -15.92
N GLU A 165 -5.21 13.28 -14.93
CA GLU A 165 -5.54 12.81 -13.59
C GLU A 165 -7.05 12.53 -13.53
N ARG A 166 -7.42 11.41 -12.90
CA ARG A 166 -8.81 11.00 -12.69
C ARG A 166 -9.02 10.59 -11.23
N PRO A 167 -10.24 10.74 -10.69
CA PRO A 167 -10.52 10.29 -9.33
C PRO A 167 -10.52 8.75 -9.22
N LEU A 168 -10.37 8.24 -8.00
CA LEU A 168 -10.46 6.81 -7.68
C LEU A 168 -11.89 6.24 -7.78
N THR A 169 -12.90 7.09 -8.00
CA THR A 169 -14.31 6.68 -8.17
C THR A 169 -14.58 5.92 -9.47
N VAL A 170 -13.62 5.90 -10.39
CA VAL A 170 -13.68 5.11 -11.63
C VAL A 170 -13.65 3.61 -11.32
N THR A 171 -14.38 2.80 -12.09
CA THR A 171 -14.38 1.34 -11.87
C THR A 171 -13.04 0.70 -12.27
N VAL A 172 -12.66 -0.39 -11.57
CA VAL A 172 -11.48 -1.18 -11.93
C VAL A 172 -11.57 -1.69 -13.36
N ARG A 173 -12.77 -2.07 -13.81
CA ARG A 173 -13.02 -2.52 -15.18
C ARG A 173 -12.69 -1.45 -16.21
N GLU A 174 -13.14 -0.22 -15.99
CA GLU A 174 -12.85 0.91 -16.88
C GLU A 174 -11.36 1.26 -16.89
N ALA A 175 -10.70 1.29 -15.72
CA ALA A 175 -9.28 1.61 -15.62
C ALA A 175 -8.36 0.57 -16.31
N MET A 176 -8.82 -0.68 -16.42
CA MET A 176 -8.09 -1.77 -17.07
C MET A 176 -8.52 -2.01 -18.54
N ASP A 177 -9.50 -1.27 -19.06
CA ASP A 177 -9.97 -1.48 -20.44
C ASP A 177 -8.89 -1.09 -21.46
N GLY A 178 -8.51 -2.05 -22.31
CA GLY A 178 -7.45 -1.85 -23.30
C GLY A 178 -6.03 -1.68 -22.73
N VAL A 179 -5.83 -1.94 -21.43
CA VAL A 179 -4.53 -1.79 -20.75
C VAL A 179 -3.99 -3.16 -20.30
N PRO A 180 -2.70 -3.48 -20.51
CA PRO A 180 -2.14 -4.79 -20.15
C PRO A 180 -1.97 -4.99 -18.64
N ASP A 181 -1.66 -3.92 -17.91
CA ASP A 181 -1.57 -3.90 -16.46
C ASP A 181 -1.86 -2.51 -15.89
N LEU A 182 -2.40 -2.52 -14.67
CA LEU A 182 -2.58 -1.32 -13.86
C LEU A 182 -1.52 -1.33 -12.77
N ARG A 183 -0.73 -0.27 -12.69
CA ARG A 183 0.29 -0.10 -11.65
C ARG A 183 -0.35 0.58 -10.45
N TYR A 184 0.09 0.20 -9.27
CA TYR A 184 -0.35 0.78 -8.02
C TYR A 184 0.87 1.16 -7.20
N GLU A 185 0.91 2.39 -6.72
CA GLU A 185 1.97 2.90 -5.85
C GLU A 185 1.35 3.38 -4.53
N TYR A 186 1.95 2.99 -3.41
CA TYR A 186 1.58 3.43 -2.07
C TYR A 186 2.80 4.01 -1.38
N ASP A 187 2.64 5.16 -0.72
CA ASP A 187 3.67 5.93 -0.02
C ASP A 187 4.76 6.51 -0.96
N MET A 188 4.65 7.79 -1.32
CA MET A 188 5.54 8.45 -2.30
C MET A 188 6.96 8.72 -1.76
N GLY A 189 7.28 8.40 -0.51
CA GLY A 189 8.64 8.47 0.04
C GLY A 189 9.33 7.11 0.12
N SER A 190 8.58 6.06 0.49
CA SER A 190 9.07 4.69 0.57
C SER A 190 8.19 3.72 -0.19
N THR A 191 8.14 3.99 -1.50
CA THR A 191 7.13 3.49 -2.41
C THR A 191 7.08 1.99 -2.53
N THR A 192 5.91 1.46 -2.18
CA THR A 192 5.54 0.08 -2.45
C THR A 192 4.81 0.02 -3.78
N ARG A 193 5.37 -0.74 -4.72
CA ARG A 193 4.83 -0.87 -6.07
C ARG A 193 4.20 -2.24 -6.27
N CYS A 194 2.96 -2.25 -6.73
CA CYS A 194 2.23 -3.46 -7.11
C CYS A 194 1.77 -3.36 -8.56
N VAL A 195 1.61 -4.52 -9.21
CA VAL A 195 1.08 -4.59 -10.58
C VAL A 195 -0.15 -5.48 -10.60
N LEU A 196 -1.27 -4.93 -11.06
CA LEU A 196 -2.55 -5.61 -11.21
C LEU A 196 -2.71 -6.06 -12.66
N LYS A 197 -3.10 -7.33 -12.86
CA LYS A 197 -3.32 -7.93 -14.19
C LYS A 197 -4.62 -8.72 -14.22
N VAL A 198 -5.39 -8.55 -15.29
CA VAL A 198 -6.59 -9.35 -15.55
C VAL A 198 -6.17 -10.76 -15.97
N GLU A 199 -6.64 -11.75 -15.23
CA GLU A 199 -6.39 -13.18 -15.47
C GLU A 199 -7.54 -13.88 -16.18
N ALA A 200 -8.77 -13.47 -15.88
CA ALA A 200 -9.99 -13.93 -16.51
C ALA A 200 -11.16 -13.00 -16.20
N GLU A 201 -12.18 -13.01 -17.05
CA GLU A 201 -13.51 -12.56 -16.66
C GLU A 201 -14.25 -13.70 -15.97
N LEU A 202 -15.06 -13.35 -14.97
CA LEU A 202 -15.80 -14.30 -14.14
C LEU A 202 -17.27 -13.89 -14.04
N THR A 203 -18.12 -14.86 -13.69
CA THR A 203 -19.47 -14.60 -13.20
C THR A 203 -19.62 -15.41 -11.91
N LEU A 204 -19.74 -14.73 -10.78
CA LEU A 204 -19.72 -15.33 -9.45
C LEU A 204 -20.96 -14.93 -8.66
N PRO A 205 -21.33 -15.71 -7.63
CA PRO A 205 -22.37 -15.30 -6.70
C PRO A 205 -21.82 -14.29 -5.70
N TRP A 206 -22.17 -13.02 -5.87
CA TRP A 206 -21.69 -11.94 -5.02
C TRP A 206 -22.65 -11.71 -3.85
N PRO A 207 -22.14 -11.56 -2.61
CA PRO A 207 -22.95 -11.02 -1.53
C PRO A 207 -23.24 -9.53 -1.78
N GLU A 208 -24.28 -9.02 -1.13
CA GLU A 208 -24.77 -7.66 -1.37
C GLU A 208 -23.74 -6.58 -0.95
N ASP A 209 -23.00 -6.82 0.13
CA ASP A 209 -22.17 -5.85 0.86
C ASP A 209 -20.68 -5.84 0.49
N ARG A 210 -20.22 -6.76 -0.36
CA ARG A 210 -18.80 -6.85 -0.75
C ARG A 210 -18.62 -6.86 -2.26
N THR A 211 -17.66 -6.05 -2.71
CA THR A 211 -17.30 -5.88 -4.13
C THR A 211 -15.93 -6.49 -4.47
N VAL A 212 -15.09 -6.72 -3.45
CA VAL A 212 -13.77 -7.35 -3.56
C VAL A 212 -13.71 -8.61 -2.72
N ARG A 213 -13.07 -9.65 -3.25
CA ARG A 213 -12.90 -10.95 -2.59
C ARG A 213 -11.50 -11.51 -2.81
N LEU A 214 -10.85 -11.96 -1.74
CA LEU A 214 -9.56 -12.61 -1.76
C LEU A 214 -9.71 -14.08 -2.17
N LEU A 215 -9.08 -14.46 -3.28
CA LEU A 215 -9.10 -15.83 -3.79
C LEU A 215 -7.88 -16.63 -3.30
N ALA A 216 -6.70 -16.01 -3.27
CA ALA A 216 -5.48 -16.68 -2.83
C ALA A 216 -4.37 -15.69 -2.44
N ARG A 217 -3.49 -16.11 -1.53
CA ARG A 217 -2.30 -15.36 -1.09
C ARG A 217 -1.13 -16.32 -0.90
N ASN A 218 0.09 -15.90 -1.26
CA ASN A 218 1.27 -16.71 -0.97
C ASN A 218 1.70 -16.60 0.48
N ALA A 219 2.31 -17.65 1.01
CA ALA A 219 3.02 -17.54 2.29
C ALA A 219 4.19 -16.54 2.16
N ARG A 220 4.58 -15.91 3.27
CA ARG A 220 5.78 -15.07 3.32
C ARG A 220 6.99 -15.89 2.87
N PRO A 221 7.92 -15.32 2.09
CA PRO A 221 9.16 -16.02 1.76
C PRO A 221 9.97 -16.38 2.99
N ASP A 222 10.68 -17.51 2.92
CA ASP A 222 11.64 -17.91 3.95
C ASP A 222 12.90 -17.04 3.84
N TRP A 223 12.96 -16.04 4.70
CA TRP A 223 14.14 -15.18 4.82
C TRP A 223 15.13 -15.75 5.82
N VAL A 224 16.41 -15.47 5.60
CA VAL A 224 17.50 -15.92 6.46
C VAL A 224 18.12 -14.75 7.22
N CYS A 225 18.62 -15.05 8.41
CA CYS A 225 19.31 -14.09 9.26
C CYS A 225 20.64 -13.67 8.63
N ARG A 226 20.90 -12.37 8.57
CA ARG A 226 22.16 -11.81 8.04
C ARG A 226 23.41 -12.30 8.79
N GLU A 227 23.30 -12.57 10.10
CA GLU A 227 24.45 -12.94 10.93
C GLU A 227 24.73 -14.45 10.98
N CYS A 228 23.70 -15.31 11.00
CA CYS A 228 23.88 -16.76 11.17
C CYS A 228 23.25 -17.65 10.09
N ALA A 229 22.54 -17.08 9.12
CA ALA A 229 21.79 -17.79 8.07
C ALA A 229 20.65 -18.71 8.55
N GLU A 230 20.31 -18.74 9.83
CA GLU A 230 19.09 -19.38 10.35
C GLU A 230 17.83 -18.61 9.93
N PRO A 231 16.61 -19.20 10.01
CA PRO A 231 15.36 -18.51 9.64
C PRO A 231 15.20 -17.16 10.36
N ALA A 232 14.96 -16.12 9.58
CA ALA A 232 14.69 -14.78 10.09
C ALA A 232 13.23 -14.68 10.55
N THR A 233 13.03 -13.93 11.64
CA THR A 233 11.72 -13.64 12.21
C THR A 233 11.47 -12.15 12.40
N HIS A 234 12.53 -11.34 12.33
CA HIS A 234 12.47 -9.90 12.56
C HIS A 234 13.30 -9.14 11.51
N GLN A 235 13.03 -7.84 11.38
CA GLN A 235 13.81 -6.91 10.56
C GLN A 235 14.16 -5.65 11.34
N CYS A 236 15.29 -5.03 10.97
CA CYS A 236 15.59 -3.66 11.36
C CYS A 236 14.92 -2.68 10.40
N ILE A 237 14.15 -1.73 10.92
CA ILE A 237 13.44 -0.71 10.13
C ILE A 237 14.29 0.55 9.87
N MET A 238 15.51 0.62 10.42
CA MET A 238 16.39 1.76 10.25
C MET A 238 17.01 1.78 8.84
N GLY A 239 16.91 2.93 8.17
CA GLY A 239 17.41 3.16 6.81
C GLY A 239 18.87 2.76 6.58
N GLU A 240 19.72 2.96 7.59
CA GLU A 240 21.15 2.63 7.54
C GLU A 240 21.42 1.13 7.34
N CYS A 241 20.47 0.27 7.69
CA CYS A 241 20.62 -1.18 7.59
C CYS A 241 20.24 -1.76 6.21
N TRP A 242 19.88 -0.90 5.25
CA TRP A 242 19.28 -1.28 3.96
C TRP A 242 20.27 -1.52 2.81
N GLU A 243 21.59 -1.47 3.05
CA GLU A 243 22.63 -1.47 1.99
C GLU A 243 22.51 -2.61 0.95
N ASP A 244 22.16 -3.84 1.37
CA ASP A 244 21.90 -5.00 0.48
C ASP A 244 20.42 -5.42 0.50
N GLY A 245 19.54 -4.44 0.66
CA GLY A 245 18.19 -4.62 1.14
C GLY A 245 18.16 -4.72 2.67
N TYR A 246 16.96 -4.91 3.19
CA TYR A 246 16.69 -4.75 4.60
C TYR A 246 17.29 -5.88 5.44
N ALA A 247 17.92 -5.48 6.55
CA ALA A 247 18.58 -6.40 7.46
C ALA A 247 17.54 -7.25 8.22
N LYS A 248 17.51 -8.55 7.91
CA LYS A 248 16.64 -9.53 8.55
C LYS A 248 17.43 -10.37 9.54
N PHE A 249 16.81 -10.67 10.68
CA PHE A 249 17.47 -11.32 11.80
C PHE A 249 16.60 -12.42 12.40
N CYS A 250 17.25 -13.46 12.93
CA CYS A 250 16.59 -14.37 13.85
C CYS A 250 16.35 -13.64 15.19
N ALA A 251 15.46 -14.17 16.02
CA ALA A 251 15.09 -13.55 17.31
C ALA A 251 16.28 -13.31 18.25
N LYS A 252 17.39 -14.06 18.11
CA LYS A 252 18.61 -13.84 18.90
C LYS A 252 19.37 -12.59 18.44
N HIS A 253 19.67 -12.49 17.16
CA HIS A 253 20.44 -11.36 16.62
C HIS A 253 19.63 -10.07 16.65
N ALA A 254 18.32 -10.14 16.40
CA ALA A 254 17.40 -9.01 16.49
C ALA A 254 17.45 -8.31 17.86
N ARG A 255 17.57 -9.06 18.96
CA ARG A 255 17.65 -8.51 20.32
C ARG A 255 18.93 -7.71 20.61
N THR A 256 20.02 -8.01 19.91
CA THR A 256 21.31 -7.35 20.13
C THR A 256 21.66 -6.33 19.04
N HIS A 257 20.98 -6.40 17.90
CA HIS A 257 21.29 -5.58 16.74
C HIS A 257 21.15 -4.06 17.02
N PRO A 258 20.03 -3.55 17.59
CA PRO A 258 19.88 -2.11 17.81
C PRO A 258 21.02 -1.49 18.63
N ARG A 259 21.39 -2.11 19.76
CA ARG A 259 22.49 -1.63 20.61
C ARG A 259 23.86 -1.66 19.94
N LYS A 260 24.07 -2.56 18.97
CA LYS A 260 25.36 -2.72 18.27
C LYS A 260 25.47 -1.83 17.05
N ALA A 261 24.38 -1.72 16.28
CA ALA A 261 24.35 -1.05 14.98
C ALA A 261 23.80 0.38 15.04
N HIS A 262 22.89 0.67 15.98
CA HIS A 262 22.20 1.95 16.11
C HIS A 262 22.37 2.60 17.50
N PRO A 263 23.61 2.73 18.02
CA PRO A 263 23.83 3.32 19.34
C PRO A 263 23.55 4.83 19.37
N ARG A 264 23.59 5.51 18.20
CA ARG A 264 23.32 6.96 18.11
C ARG A 264 21.82 7.26 18.23
N GLU A 265 21.00 6.32 17.78
CA GLU A 265 19.55 6.39 17.76
C GLU A 265 18.94 5.80 19.05
N GLY A 266 19.78 5.44 20.03
CA GLY A 266 19.39 4.90 21.35
C GLY A 266 19.54 3.38 21.49
N GLY A 267 19.58 2.64 20.38
CA GLY A 267 19.73 1.19 20.39
C GLY A 267 18.53 0.44 20.98
N ASP A 268 17.34 0.99 20.80
CA ASP A 268 16.10 0.51 21.40
C ASP A 268 15.37 -0.55 20.56
N ALA A 269 14.43 -1.25 21.21
CA ALA A 269 13.72 -2.37 20.61
C ALA A 269 12.73 -1.96 19.51
N TRP A 270 12.25 -0.71 19.48
CA TRP A 270 11.30 -0.23 18.46
C TRP A 270 11.89 -0.25 17.04
N MET A 271 13.21 -0.25 16.92
CA MET A 271 13.93 -0.39 15.64
C MET A 271 13.79 -1.78 15.01
N ILE A 272 13.21 -2.73 15.75
CA ILE A 272 13.02 -4.11 15.31
C ILE A 272 11.53 -4.41 15.19
N ALA A 273 11.10 -4.75 13.97
CA ALA A 273 9.74 -5.19 13.69
C ALA A 273 9.70 -6.71 13.43
N PRO A 274 8.62 -7.42 13.81
CA PRO A 274 8.38 -8.77 13.32
C PRO A 274 8.21 -8.74 11.80
N LEU A 275 8.62 -9.81 11.13
CA LEU A 275 8.38 -9.97 9.70
C LEU A 275 6.90 -10.29 9.46
N SER A 276 6.29 -9.62 8.49
CA SER A 276 4.91 -9.77 8.04
C SER A 276 4.87 -10.30 6.59
N ASN A 277 3.73 -10.82 6.16
CA ASN A 277 3.54 -11.28 4.77
C ASN A 277 3.15 -10.15 3.81
N SER A 278 3.91 -9.06 3.80
CA SER A 278 3.56 -7.82 3.08
C SER A 278 4.67 -7.39 2.12
N PRO A 279 4.34 -6.78 0.97
CA PRO A 279 5.33 -6.13 0.11
C PRO A 279 5.87 -4.82 0.70
N ARG A 280 5.17 -4.22 1.67
CA ARG A 280 5.59 -3.01 2.39
C ARG A 280 6.66 -3.31 3.44
N ASP A 281 6.62 -4.53 3.96
CA ASP A 281 7.75 -5.14 4.63
C ASP A 281 8.89 -5.14 3.63
N PRO A 282 9.85 -4.20 3.77
CA PRO A 282 10.57 -4.11 5.04
C PRO A 282 10.83 -2.68 5.61
N CYS A 283 10.12 -1.65 5.16
CA CYS A 283 10.37 -0.24 5.56
C CYS A 283 9.39 0.38 6.56
N CYS A 284 8.20 -0.19 6.79
CA CYS A 284 7.31 0.32 7.85
C CYS A 284 6.84 -0.78 8.80
N GLY A 285 6.34 -0.36 9.95
CA GLY A 285 5.79 -1.22 11.00
C GLY A 285 4.42 -1.80 10.67
N TYR A 286 4.19 -2.20 9.42
CA TYR A 286 2.98 -2.97 9.07
C TYR A 286 2.93 -4.23 9.93
N VAL A 287 1.82 -4.40 10.63
CA VAL A 287 1.54 -5.59 11.42
C VAL A 287 0.41 -6.34 10.73
N GLU A 288 0.69 -7.57 10.29
CA GLU A 288 -0.33 -8.45 9.74
C GLU A 288 -1.36 -8.78 10.84
N HIS A 289 -2.59 -8.30 10.71
CA HIS A 289 -3.67 -8.65 11.61
C HIS A 289 -4.34 -9.95 11.15
N PRO A 290 -4.52 -10.94 12.04
CA PRO A 290 -5.16 -12.22 11.68
C PRO A 290 -6.57 -12.07 11.06
N GLY A 291 -7.26 -10.96 11.36
CA GLY A 291 -8.59 -10.66 10.86
C GLY A 291 -8.65 -9.86 9.55
N SER A 292 -7.52 -9.34 9.04
CA SER A 292 -7.52 -8.48 7.84
C SER A 292 -8.07 -9.15 6.58
N GLU A 293 -8.12 -10.49 6.55
CA GLU A 293 -8.66 -11.23 5.42
C GLU A 293 -10.11 -11.70 5.62
N GLU A 294 -10.63 -11.69 6.86
CA GLU A 294 -11.90 -12.31 7.22
C GLU A 294 -13.08 -11.71 6.44
N ASP A 295 -13.05 -10.40 6.19
CA ASP A 295 -14.08 -9.69 5.45
C ASP A 295 -14.04 -9.91 3.93
N TYR A 296 -12.95 -10.49 3.43
CA TYR A 296 -12.70 -10.66 1.99
C TYR A 296 -12.69 -12.11 1.53
N VAL A 297 -12.72 -13.09 2.42
CA VAL A 297 -12.87 -14.50 2.04
C VAL A 297 -14.33 -14.83 1.67
N TRP A 298 -14.54 -15.96 0.99
CA TRP A 298 -15.84 -16.34 0.45
C TRP A 298 -16.79 -16.86 1.51
#